data_AF-A0A946S5C2-F1
#
_entry.id   AF-A0A946S5C2-F1
#
_cell.length_a   1.000
_cell.length_b   1.000
_cell.length_c   1.000
_cell.angle_alpha   90.00
_cell.angle_beta   90.00
_cell.angle_gamma   90.00
#
_symmetry.space_group_name_H-M   'P 1'
#
loop_
_entity.id
_entity.type
_entity.pdbx_description
1 polymer ?
#
loop_
_entity_poly.entity_id
_entity_poly.type
_entity_poly.pdbx_seq_one_letter_code
_entity_poly.pdbx_strand_id
1 'polypeptide(L)'
;MKRILLLLLIIISFFSCQKEKINPYDNPNLYPPELDTTIYFSDPTNFASIYNDIFLPTCANAGCHDGSFEPDFRTIESSYNTLVYHPVIKNNPNGSYQYRVKAGNPSESVLYARLLADANGTSTFDANSQVMPLTADIVYDPNQEHIWHLEKEEHISNIKTWIENGAPDMFGNEAILPNNKPEMQGVVAFVSGSNNALPRDGSRGTVLVPPGTNSLEIWFSVVDDNLSPTDLSYNKVKFSDNLFDFSSKPELSLTVVNTPLMEIGYYVSQTVEYYHKITYDISSLVSGDEMFFKIYIKDDVNEVTEIPNNGSSYQFIRHFTFEIL
;
A
#
# COMPACT_ATOMS: atom_id res chain seq x y z
N MET A 1 41.55 32.85 43.25
CA MET A 1 40.41 33.25 42.39
C MET A 1 40.84 33.81 41.04
N LYS A 2 41.66 34.89 40.95
CA LYS A 2 42.12 35.46 39.66
C LYS A 2 42.82 34.48 38.70
N ARG A 3 43.64 33.56 39.22
CA ARG A 3 44.35 32.54 38.39
C ARG A 3 43.40 31.49 37.80
N ILE A 4 42.35 31.12 38.53
CA ILE A 4 41.32 30.17 38.07
C ILE A 4 40.44 30.82 37.00
N LEU A 5 40.10 32.10 37.17
CA LEU A 5 39.35 32.88 36.18
C LEU A 5 40.11 33.02 34.86
N LEU A 6 41.43 33.23 34.91
CA LEU A 6 42.28 33.32 33.73
C LEU A 6 42.36 31.97 32.97
N LEU A 7 42.46 30.87 33.71
CA LEU A 7 42.42 29.51 33.15
C LEU A 7 41.07 29.19 32.50
N LEU A 8 39.96 29.61 33.11
CA LEU A 8 38.62 29.43 32.54
C LEU A 8 38.44 30.22 31.24
N LEU A 9 38.94 31.46 31.18
CA LEU A 9 38.88 32.29 29.97
C LEU A 9 39.67 31.69 28.80
N ILE A 10 40.84 31.12 29.09
CA ILE A 10 41.67 30.44 28.10
C ILE A 10 40.96 29.18 27.57
N ILE A 11 40.34 28.38 28.45
CA ILE A 11 39.61 27.17 28.03
C ILE A 11 38.41 27.53 27.15
N ILE A 12 37.65 28.58 27.48
CA ILE A 12 36.50 29.03 26.67
C ILE A 12 36.95 29.48 25.27
N SER A 13 38.13 30.11 25.15
CA SER A 13 38.66 30.53 23.84
C SER A 13 39.05 29.36 22.93
N PHE A 14 39.41 28.19 23.49
CA PHE A 14 39.73 26.99 22.70
C PHE A 14 38.48 26.20 22.24
N PHE A 15 37.33 26.35 22.92
CA PHE A 15 36.08 25.68 22.53
C PHE A 15 35.16 26.51 21.63
N SER A 16 35.43 27.81 21.46
CA SER A 16 34.60 28.71 20.64
C SER A 16 34.93 28.68 19.15
N CYS A 17 35.98 27.97 18.73
CA CYS A 17 36.35 27.83 17.32
C CYS A 17 35.89 26.47 16.78
N GLN A 18 34.56 26.28 16.69
CA GLN A 18 34.04 25.25 15.81
C GLN A 18 34.16 25.78 14.38
N LYS A 19 34.84 25.02 13.52
CA LYS A 19 34.95 25.31 12.09
C LYS A 19 33.55 25.57 11.56
N GLU A 20 33.29 26.77 11.01
CA GLU A 20 32.01 27.06 10.36
C GLU A 20 31.72 25.94 9.36
N LYS A 21 30.48 25.47 9.32
CA LYS A 21 30.03 24.55 8.26
C LYS A 21 30.40 25.22 6.94
N ILE A 22 31.13 24.51 6.09
CA ILE A 22 31.51 25.00 4.76
C ILE A 22 30.25 25.56 4.10
N ASN A 23 30.29 26.83 3.73
CA ASN A 23 29.23 27.45 2.97
C ASN A 23 29.07 26.62 1.67
N PRO A 24 27.88 26.07 1.38
CA PRO A 24 27.69 25.29 0.17
C PRO A 24 28.02 26.07 -1.11
N TYR A 25 27.95 27.40 -1.09
CA TYR A 25 28.37 28.26 -2.20
C TYR A 25 29.90 28.40 -2.35
N ASP A 26 30.70 27.95 -1.38
CA ASP A 26 32.16 27.94 -1.46
C ASP A 26 32.70 26.55 -1.87
N ASN A 27 31.81 25.57 -2.13
CA ASN A 27 32.19 24.24 -2.61
C ASN A 27 32.13 24.21 -4.14
N PRO A 28 33.27 24.10 -4.85
CA PRO A 28 33.30 24.07 -6.31
C PRO A 28 32.55 22.88 -6.92
N ASN A 29 32.36 21.80 -6.16
CA ASN A 29 31.58 20.64 -6.60
C ASN A 29 30.06 20.89 -6.60
N LEU A 30 29.61 22.01 -6.01
CA LEU A 30 28.21 22.45 -6.01
C LEU A 30 27.96 23.58 -7.00
N TYR A 31 28.98 23.97 -7.78
CA TYR A 31 28.78 24.91 -8.87
C TYR A 31 27.92 24.27 -9.96
N PRO A 32 27.04 25.05 -10.60
CA PRO A 32 26.32 24.56 -11.76
C PRO A 32 27.33 24.11 -12.83
N PRO A 33 26.99 23.10 -13.65
CA PRO A 33 27.84 22.68 -14.75
C PRO A 33 28.26 23.87 -15.61
N GLU A 34 29.54 23.98 -15.94
CA GLU A 34 30.05 25.08 -16.79
C GLU A 34 29.56 24.99 -18.25
N LEU A 35 29.07 23.82 -18.65
CA LEU A 35 28.50 23.56 -19.95
C LEU A 35 26.98 23.66 -19.88
N ASP A 36 26.41 24.53 -20.70
CA ASP A 36 24.97 24.55 -21.03
C ASP A 36 24.67 23.37 -21.96
N THR A 37 24.86 22.15 -21.45
CA THR A 37 24.36 20.95 -22.13
C THR A 37 22.87 20.90 -21.87
N THR A 38 22.07 21.15 -22.90
CA THR A 38 20.60 21.00 -22.89
C THR A 38 20.13 19.56 -22.68
N ILE A 39 21.05 18.59 -22.60
CA ILE A 39 20.76 17.19 -22.29
C ILE A 39 20.70 17.04 -20.77
N TYR A 40 19.55 17.37 -20.19
CA TYR A 40 19.29 17.19 -18.77
C TYR A 40 19.17 15.71 -18.38
N PHE A 41 18.83 14.85 -19.34
CA PHE A 41 18.69 13.41 -19.13
C PHE A 41 19.44 12.61 -20.21
N SER A 42 20.55 11.99 -19.84
CA SER A 42 21.42 11.25 -20.78
C SER A 42 21.02 9.79 -20.98
N ASP A 43 20.21 9.24 -20.08
CA ASP A 43 19.70 7.87 -20.15
C ASP A 43 18.23 7.91 -20.57
N PRO A 44 17.87 7.55 -21.80
CA PRO A 44 16.50 7.62 -22.30
C PRO A 44 15.54 6.64 -21.59
N THR A 45 16.08 5.70 -20.81
CA THR A 45 15.29 4.72 -20.03
C THR A 45 15.07 5.15 -18.58
N ASN A 46 15.70 6.24 -18.13
CA ASN A 46 15.39 6.85 -16.85
C ASN A 46 13.97 7.44 -16.87
N PHE A 47 13.23 7.32 -15.76
CA PHE A 47 11.85 7.79 -15.70
C PHE A 47 11.71 9.30 -15.98
N ALA A 48 12.71 10.11 -15.63
CA ALA A 48 12.69 11.54 -15.91
C ALA A 48 12.81 11.84 -17.41
N SER A 49 13.61 11.07 -18.15
CA SER A 49 13.66 11.14 -19.62
C SER A 49 12.34 10.71 -20.24
N ILE A 50 11.80 9.57 -19.80
CA ILE A 50 10.50 9.07 -20.27
C ILE A 50 9.39 10.11 -20.03
N TYR A 51 9.39 10.74 -18.86
CA TYR A 51 8.44 11.80 -18.57
C TYR A 51 8.63 13.00 -19.51
N ASN A 52 9.85 13.50 -19.65
CA ASN A 52 10.16 14.69 -20.43
C ASN A 52 9.94 14.48 -21.94
N ASP A 53 10.33 13.33 -22.46
CA ASP A 53 10.39 13.04 -23.90
C ASP A 53 9.10 12.39 -24.40
N ILE A 54 8.34 11.71 -23.52
CA ILE A 54 7.15 10.93 -23.90
C ILE A 54 5.89 11.46 -23.19
N PHE A 55 5.80 11.33 -21.86
CA PHE A 55 4.52 11.59 -21.17
C PHE A 55 4.08 13.05 -21.24
N LEU A 56 4.99 13.98 -21.00
CA LEU A 56 4.69 15.40 -21.04
C LEU A 56 4.26 15.88 -22.45
N PRO A 57 5.01 15.61 -23.53
CA PRO A 57 4.64 16.13 -24.86
C PRO A 57 3.47 15.39 -25.52
N THR A 58 3.28 14.09 -25.23
CA THR A 58 2.32 13.27 -25.98
C THR A 58 1.11 12.81 -25.19
N CYS A 59 1.20 12.74 -23.86
CA CYS A 59 0.12 12.21 -23.02
C CYS A 59 -0.55 13.28 -22.14
N ALA A 60 0.22 14.22 -21.59
CA ALA A 60 -0.22 15.29 -20.68
C ALA A 60 -0.96 16.44 -21.39
N ASN A 61 -1.82 16.09 -22.34
CA ASN A 61 -2.58 17.02 -23.16
C ASN A 61 -3.98 17.26 -22.58
N ALA A 62 -4.52 18.47 -22.79
CA ALA A 62 -5.85 18.83 -22.32
C ALA A 62 -6.92 17.85 -22.83
N GLY A 63 -7.75 17.33 -21.92
CA GLY A 63 -8.76 16.30 -22.22
C GLY A 63 -8.22 14.88 -22.43
N CYS A 64 -6.90 14.69 -22.34
CA CYS A 64 -6.24 13.39 -22.23
C CYS A 64 -5.79 13.22 -20.76
N HIS A 65 -4.50 13.11 -20.46
CA HIS A 65 -4.01 12.88 -19.10
C HIS A 65 -3.57 14.18 -18.41
N ASP A 66 -4.47 15.16 -18.37
CA ASP A 66 -4.27 16.50 -17.78
C ASP A 66 -4.63 16.58 -16.29
N GLY A 67 -4.75 15.42 -15.63
CA GLY A 67 -5.11 15.29 -14.22
C GLY A 67 -6.59 15.51 -13.90
N SER A 68 -7.46 15.56 -14.91
CA SER A 68 -8.90 15.36 -14.72
C SER A 68 -9.28 13.91 -14.41
N PHE A 69 -8.42 12.96 -14.80
CA PHE A 69 -8.51 11.54 -14.47
C PHE A 69 -7.11 10.91 -14.45
N GLU A 70 -7.02 9.67 -13.94
CA GLU A 70 -5.76 8.94 -13.86
C GLU A 70 -5.52 8.00 -15.06
N PRO A 71 -4.26 7.69 -15.42
CA PRO A 71 -3.02 8.29 -14.91
C PRO A 71 -2.92 9.80 -15.12
N ASP A 72 -2.28 10.51 -14.19
CA ASP A 72 -2.08 11.95 -14.24
C ASP A 72 -0.64 12.26 -14.68
N PHE A 73 -0.46 12.78 -15.90
CA PHE A 73 0.86 13.07 -16.46
C PHE A 73 1.30 14.53 -16.35
N ARG A 74 0.62 15.36 -15.56
CA ARG A 74 0.98 16.79 -15.43
C ARG A 74 2.34 17.02 -14.80
N THR A 75 2.74 16.21 -13.82
CA THR A 75 4.06 16.28 -13.20
C THR A 75 4.75 14.93 -13.26
N ILE A 76 6.07 14.92 -13.10
CA ILE A 76 6.84 13.68 -13.06
C ILE A 76 6.39 12.81 -11.87
N GLU A 77 6.12 13.42 -10.71
CA GLU A 77 5.66 12.70 -9.53
C GLU A 77 4.25 12.14 -9.70
N SER A 78 3.32 12.91 -10.26
CA SER A 78 1.96 12.41 -10.53
C SER A 78 2.00 11.26 -11.53
N SER A 79 2.88 11.35 -12.53
CA SER A 79 3.06 10.31 -13.55
C SER A 79 3.47 8.99 -12.90
N TYR A 80 4.48 9.02 -12.03
CA TYR A 80 4.96 7.81 -11.36
C TYR A 80 3.93 7.23 -10.39
N ASN A 81 3.43 8.07 -9.48
CA ASN A 81 2.53 7.70 -8.38
C ASN A 81 1.07 7.45 -8.83
N THR A 82 0.80 7.47 -10.13
CA THR A 82 -0.48 7.01 -10.69
C THR A 82 -0.30 5.91 -11.75
N LEU A 83 0.94 5.46 -11.99
CA LEU A 83 1.25 4.39 -12.94
C LEU A 83 1.71 3.11 -12.24
N VAL A 84 2.79 3.20 -11.46
CA VAL A 84 3.50 2.01 -11.00
C VAL A 84 2.72 1.33 -9.89
N TYR A 85 2.34 0.07 -10.12
CA TYR A 85 1.49 -0.74 -9.22
C TYR A 85 0.09 -0.16 -8.91
N HIS A 86 -0.36 0.85 -9.64
CA HIS A 86 -1.74 1.32 -9.52
C HIS A 86 -2.72 0.39 -10.26
N PRO A 87 -3.93 0.19 -9.72
CA PRO A 87 -4.93 -0.69 -10.31
C PRO A 87 -5.41 -0.20 -11.67
N VAL A 88 -5.75 -1.15 -12.55
CA VAL A 88 -6.24 -0.85 -13.90
C VAL A 88 -7.63 -0.23 -13.86
N ILE A 89 -7.83 0.86 -14.63
CA ILE A 89 -9.15 1.51 -14.81
C ILE A 89 -9.93 0.86 -15.96
N LYS A 90 -9.29 0.72 -17.13
CA LYS A 90 -9.83 0.04 -18.31
C LYS A 90 -8.96 -1.16 -18.64
N ASN A 91 -9.53 -2.35 -18.54
CA ASN A 91 -8.85 -3.60 -18.86
C ASN A 91 -9.18 -4.05 -20.29
N ASN A 92 -8.44 -5.04 -20.80
CA ASN A 92 -8.83 -5.73 -22.03
C ASN A 92 -10.10 -6.58 -21.77
N PRO A 93 -10.76 -7.12 -22.82
CA PRO A 93 -11.98 -7.92 -22.65
C PRO A 93 -11.81 -9.17 -21.76
N ASN A 94 -10.58 -9.68 -21.65
CA ASN A 94 -10.26 -10.86 -20.85
C ASN A 94 -9.88 -10.55 -19.39
N GLY A 95 -9.80 -9.28 -18.99
CA GLY A 95 -9.41 -8.89 -17.64
C GLY A 95 -7.97 -9.28 -17.26
N SER A 96 -7.05 -9.32 -18.23
CA SER A 96 -5.72 -9.94 -18.08
C SER A 96 -4.71 -9.13 -17.27
N TYR A 97 -4.97 -7.84 -17.01
CA TYR A 97 -4.02 -6.95 -16.36
C TYR A 97 -4.46 -6.57 -14.94
N GLN A 98 -3.53 -6.59 -13.99
CA GLN A 98 -3.78 -6.13 -12.62
C GLN A 98 -3.31 -4.68 -12.39
N TYR A 99 -2.21 -4.28 -13.04
CA TYR A 99 -1.55 -3.01 -12.82
C TYR A 99 -1.41 -2.18 -14.11
N ARG A 100 -1.39 -0.86 -13.95
CA ARG A 100 -1.08 0.06 -15.06
C ARG A 100 0.36 -0.12 -15.52
N VAL A 101 1.29 -0.23 -14.58
CA VAL A 101 2.65 -0.74 -14.77
C VAL A 101 2.94 -1.78 -13.69
N LYS A 102 3.33 -2.99 -14.09
CA LYS A 102 3.89 -4.02 -13.22
C LYS A 102 5.41 -4.03 -13.41
N ALA A 103 6.15 -3.60 -12.39
CA ALA A 103 7.61 -3.57 -12.47
C ALA A 103 8.18 -4.95 -12.84
N GLY A 104 9.17 -4.95 -13.72
CA GLY A 104 9.83 -6.14 -14.26
C GLY A 104 9.04 -6.90 -15.33
N ASN A 105 7.79 -6.51 -15.63
CA ASN A 105 6.92 -7.32 -16.49
C ASN A 105 6.08 -6.45 -17.47
N PRO A 106 6.64 -6.10 -18.64
CA PRO A 106 5.93 -5.31 -19.66
C PRO A 106 4.68 -6.00 -20.19
N SER A 107 4.69 -7.33 -20.34
CA SER A 107 3.53 -8.09 -20.83
C SER A 107 2.33 -8.03 -19.88
N GLU A 108 2.54 -7.72 -18.61
CA GLU A 108 1.49 -7.54 -17.60
C GLU A 108 1.25 -6.05 -17.26
N SER A 109 1.78 -5.13 -18.08
CA SER A 109 1.65 -3.68 -17.89
C SER A 109 0.70 -3.07 -18.92
N VAL A 110 -0.42 -2.50 -18.46
CA VAL A 110 -1.38 -1.83 -19.35
C VAL A 110 -0.75 -0.69 -20.12
N LEU A 111 0.14 0.10 -19.52
CA LEU A 111 0.83 1.19 -20.21
C LEU A 111 1.49 0.69 -21.49
N TYR A 112 2.31 -0.36 -21.39
CA TYR A 112 3.00 -0.94 -22.54
C TYR A 112 2.00 -1.47 -23.57
N ALA A 113 1.00 -2.24 -23.14
CA ALA A 113 -0.01 -2.82 -24.04
C ALA A 113 -0.85 -1.76 -24.79
N ARG A 114 -1.07 -0.58 -24.19
CA ARG A 114 -1.84 0.53 -24.80
C ARG A 114 -1.06 1.33 -25.83
N LEU A 115 0.26 1.22 -25.84
CA LEU A 115 1.11 1.83 -26.86
C LEU A 115 1.23 0.97 -28.12
N LEU A 116 0.87 -0.32 -28.05
CA LEU A 116 1.01 -1.27 -29.16
C LEU A 116 -0.14 -1.14 -30.16
N ALA A 117 0.24 -1.23 -31.44
CA ALA A 117 -0.64 -1.18 -32.60
C ALA A 117 -0.28 -2.29 -33.60
N ASP A 118 -1.24 -2.72 -34.41
CA ASP A 118 -0.99 -3.59 -35.55
C ASP A 118 -0.35 -2.83 -36.73
N ALA A 119 -0.07 -3.54 -37.83
CA ALA A 119 0.55 -2.96 -39.02
C ALA A 119 -0.29 -1.85 -39.69
N ASN A 120 -1.58 -1.76 -39.37
CA ASN A 120 -2.49 -0.74 -39.88
C ASN A 120 -2.65 0.44 -38.89
N GLY A 121 -1.94 0.43 -37.76
CA GLY A 121 -2.04 1.44 -36.71
C GLY A 121 -3.24 1.26 -35.78
N THR A 122 -3.90 0.11 -35.81
CA THR A 122 -5.05 -0.17 -34.92
C THR A 122 -4.55 -0.73 -33.59
N SER A 123 -5.13 -0.30 -32.46
CA SER A 123 -4.74 -0.77 -31.13
C SER A 123 -4.88 -2.29 -31.00
N THR A 124 -3.89 -2.95 -30.39
CA THR A 124 -3.95 -4.38 -30.07
C THR A 124 -4.53 -4.66 -28.69
N PHE A 125 -4.85 -3.62 -27.90
CA PHE A 125 -5.30 -3.77 -26.51
C PHE A 125 -6.75 -4.26 -26.40
N ASP A 126 -7.63 -3.69 -27.22
CA ASP A 126 -9.06 -3.97 -27.28
C ASP A 126 -9.65 -3.35 -28.56
N ALA A 127 -10.67 -3.99 -29.15
CA ALA A 127 -11.28 -3.55 -30.41
C ALA A 127 -11.96 -2.16 -30.33
N ASN A 128 -12.30 -1.70 -29.12
CA ASN A 128 -12.89 -0.38 -28.85
C ASN A 128 -11.88 0.58 -28.21
N SER A 129 -10.58 0.32 -28.37
CA SER A 129 -9.52 1.20 -27.88
C SER A 129 -8.76 1.83 -29.03
N GLN A 130 -8.43 3.11 -28.87
CA GLN A 130 -7.48 3.80 -29.72
C GLN A 130 -6.04 3.55 -29.25
N VAL A 131 -5.10 3.71 -30.17
CA VAL A 131 -3.67 3.76 -29.84
C VAL A 131 -3.38 4.98 -28.97
N MET A 132 -2.45 4.84 -28.03
CA MET A 132 -1.89 5.96 -27.29
C MET A 132 -0.53 6.36 -27.89
N PRO A 133 -0.25 7.67 -28.08
CA PRO A 133 -1.14 8.80 -27.85
C PRO A 133 -2.27 8.89 -28.89
N LEU A 134 -3.45 9.32 -28.45
CA LEU A 134 -4.65 9.40 -29.30
C LEU A 134 -4.45 10.30 -30.54
N THR A 135 -3.63 11.35 -30.40
CA THR A 135 -3.34 12.31 -31.48
C THR A 135 -2.51 11.71 -32.61
N ALA A 136 -1.90 10.55 -32.42
CA ALA A 136 -1.16 9.80 -33.43
C ALA A 136 -1.90 8.54 -33.88
N ASP A 137 -3.16 8.34 -33.47
CA ASP A 137 -4.00 7.27 -33.99
C ASP A 137 -4.40 7.61 -35.44
N ILE A 138 -4.43 6.60 -36.31
CA ILE A 138 -4.65 6.77 -37.76
C ILE A 138 -6.00 7.42 -38.09
N VAL A 139 -6.97 7.35 -37.17
CA VAL A 139 -8.27 8.04 -37.30
C VAL A 139 -8.10 9.56 -37.21
N TYR A 140 -7.16 10.04 -36.40
CA TYR A 140 -6.92 11.47 -36.16
C TYR A 140 -5.76 12.02 -37.00
N ASP A 141 -4.76 11.19 -37.33
CA ASP A 141 -3.62 11.55 -38.17
C ASP A 141 -3.44 10.55 -39.35
N PRO A 142 -4.34 10.58 -40.35
CA PRO A 142 -4.32 9.64 -41.47
C PRO A 142 -3.09 9.81 -42.37
N ASN A 143 -2.42 10.96 -42.32
CA ASN A 143 -1.22 11.26 -43.09
C ASN A 143 0.09 10.97 -42.33
N GLN A 144 0.01 10.59 -41.05
CA GLN A 144 1.14 10.33 -40.17
C GLN A 144 2.10 11.52 -40.04
N GLU A 145 1.56 12.73 -39.90
CA GLU A 145 2.33 13.97 -39.76
C GLU A 145 2.82 14.22 -38.31
N HIS A 146 2.21 13.56 -37.32
CA HIS A 146 2.57 13.67 -35.90
C HIS A 146 3.95 13.06 -35.63
N ILE A 147 4.79 13.77 -34.88
CA ILE A 147 6.19 13.38 -34.61
C ILE A 147 6.32 11.98 -33.99
N TRP A 148 5.32 11.56 -33.22
CA TRP A 148 5.21 10.20 -32.69
C TRP A 148 5.45 9.11 -33.73
N HIS A 149 5.00 9.26 -34.98
CA HIS A 149 5.21 8.25 -36.01
C HIS A 149 6.69 7.98 -36.33
N LEU A 150 7.57 8.96 -36.11
CA LEU A 150 9.01 8.84 -36.32
C LEU A 150 9.74 8.24 -35.11
N GLU A 151 9.23 8.48 -33.90
CA GLU A 151 9.93 8.16 -32.65
C GLU A 151 9.30 7.00 -31.87
N LYS A 152 8.09 6.53 -32.26
CA LYS A 152 7.29 5.56 -31.50
C LYS A 152 8.05 4.30 -31.12
N GLU A 153 8.86 3.74 -32.01
CA GLU A 153 9.54 2.46 -31.77
C GLU A 153 10.60 2.62 -30.68
N GLU A 154 11.33 3.74 -30.71
CA GLU A 154 12.31 4.09 -29.69
C GLU A 154 11.63 4.39 -28.36
N HIS A 155 10.57 5.21 -28.35
CA HIS A 155 9.83 5.56 -27.14
C HIS A 155 9.18 4.34 -26.46
N ILE A 156 8.55 3.47 -27.25
CA ILE A 156 7.98 2.21 -26.76
C ILE A 156 9.08 1.30 -26.22
N SER A 157 10.23 1.22 -26.90
CA SER A 157 11.39 0.46 -26.42
C SER A 157 11.93 1.01 -25.10
N ASN A 158 12.05 2.33 -24.95
CA ASN A 158 12.54 2.97 -23.73
C ASN A 158 11.61 2.70 -22.55
N ILE A 159 10.29 2.81 -22.74
CA ILE A 159 9.28 2.45 -21.73
C ILE A 159 9.36 0.96 -21.39
N LYS A 160 9.48 0.08 -22.40
CA LYS A 160 9.63 -1.36 -22.18
C LYS A 160 10.85 -1.67 -21.32
N THR A 161 12.01 -1.09 -21.67
CA THR A 161 13.26 -1.29 -20.93
C THR A 161 13.18 -0.74 -19.51
N TRP A 162 12.57 0.44 -19.31
CA TRP A 162 12.30 0.96 -17.96
C TRP A 162 11.46 0.00 -17.13
N ILE A 163 10.39 -0.57 -17.70
CA ILE A 163 9.57 -1.58 -17.01
C ILE A 163 10.39 -2.84 -16.71
N GLU A 164 11.14 -3.37 -17.68
CA GLU A 164 12.00 -4.55 -17.51
C GLU A 164 13.05 -4.36 -16.41
N ASN A 165 13.57 -3.14 -16.25
CA ASN A 165 14.52 -2.75 -15.21
C ASN A 165 13.88 -2.53 -13.83
N GLY A 166 12.62 -2.93 -13.62
CA GLY A 166 11.95 -2.79 -12.33
C GLY A 166 11.25 -1.45 -12.14
N ALA A 167 10.97 -0.72 -13.23
CA ALA A 167 10.23 0.55 -13.22
C ALA A 167 10.72 1.55 -12.14
N PRO A 168 12.03 1.84 -12.05
CA PRO A 168 12.55 2.71 -11.00
C PRO A 168 12.00 4.13 -11.11
N ASP A 169 11.94 4.84 -9.98
CA ASP A 169 11.53 6.24 -9.94
C ASP A 169 12.56 7.17 -10.61
N MET A 170 12.27 8.48 -10.62
CA MET A 170 13.15 9.49 -11.23
C MET A 170 14.54 9.57 -10.59
N PHE A 171 14.72 9.02 -9.38
CA PHE A 171 16.00 8.97 -8.67
C PHE A 171 16.69 7.60 -8.81
N GLY A 172 16.08 6.64 -9.51
CA GLY A 172 16.61 5.30 -9.65
C GLY A 172 16.24 4.35 -8.50
N ASN A 173 15.33 4.74 -7.60
CA ASN A 173 14.88 3.83 -6.55
C ASN A 173 13.95 2.76 -7.15
N GLU A 174 14.12 1.51 -6.71
CA GLU A 174 13.28 0.41 -7.18
C GLU A 174 11.81 0.61 -6.82
N ALA A 175 10.92 0.20 -7.73
CA ALA A 175 9.50 0.16 -7.45
C ALA A 175 9.20 -0.93 -6.41
N ILE A 176 8.52 -0.54 -5.32
CA ILE A 176 8.08 -1.47 -4.29
C ILE A 176 6.59 -1.75 -4.52
N LEU A 177 6.24 -3.03 -4.61
CA LEU A 177 4.83 -3.43 -4.63
C LEU A 177 4.18 -2.98 -3.32
N PRO A 178 3.06 -2.24 -3.36
CA PRO A 178 2.33 -1.91 -2.14
C PRO A 178 1.95 -3.19 -1.40
N ASN A 179 2.17 -3.18 -0.08
CA ASN A 179 1.78 -4.24 0.83
C ASN A 179 1.02 -3.57 1.97
N ASN A 180 -0.31 -3.73 1.94
CA ASN A 180 -1.19 -3.20 2.96
C ASN A 180 -1.11 -4.06 4.22
N LYS A 181 -1.22 -3.41 5.37
CA LYS A 181 -1.33 -4.12 6.65
C LYS A 181 -2.54 -5.06 6.65
N PRO A 182 -2.46 -6.23 7.31
CA PRO A 182 -3.60 -7.12 7.47
C PRO A 182 -4.84 -6.41 8.02
N GLU A 183 -6.00 -6.76 7.47
CA GLU A 183 -7.28 -6.16 7.81
C GLU A 183 -8.25 -7.20 8.39
N MET A 184 -9.10 -6.79 9.35
CA MET A 184 -10.17 -7.67 9.83
C MET A 184 -11.31 -7.75 8.82
N GLN A 185 -11.91 -8.93 8.74
CA GLN A 185 -13.22 -9.11 8.12
C GLN A 185 -14.30 -9.49 9.12
N GLY A 186 -13.94 -9.98 10.31
CA GLY A 186 -14.92 -10.35 11.32
C GLY A 186 -14.34 -11.01 12.56
N VAL A 187 -15.16 -11.07 13.60
CA VAL A 187 -14.95 -11.90 14.79
C VAL A 187 -16.21 -12.72 15.01
N VAL A 188 -16.09 -13.95 15.50
CA VAL A 188 -17.23 -14.72 16.00
C VAL A 188 -16.81 -15.52 17.23
N ALA A 189 -17.74 -15.76 18.14
CA ALA A 189 -17.47 -16.53 19.34
C ALA A 189 -18.57 -17.57 19.59
N PHE A 190 -18.16 -18.67 20.21
CA PHE A 190 -19.00 -19.80 20.57
C PHE A 190 -18.75 -20.13 22.03
N VAL A 191 -19.77 -20.62 22.74
CA VAL A 191 -19.50 -21.41 23.96
C VAL A 191 -18.65 -22.60 23.57
N SER A 192 -17.53 -22.86 24.25
CA SER A 192 -16.62 -23.94 23.86
C SER A 192 -17.35 -25.28 23.74
N GLY A 193 -17.23 -25.94 22.57
CA GLY A 193 -17.94 -27.19 22.25
C GLY A 193 -19.32 -27.01 21.61
N SER A 194 -19.82 -25.78 21.48
CA SER A 194 -21.02 -25.44 20.72
C SER A 194 -20.69 -25.17 19.25
N ASN A 195 -21.64 -25.46 18.36
CA ASN A 195 -21.59 -25.05 16.94
C ASN A 195 -22.46 -23.83 16.64
N ASN A 196 -23.15 -23.28 17.64
CA ASN A 196 -24.01 -22.10 17.48
C ASN A 196 -23.23 -20.85 17.87
N ALA A 197 -23.06 -19.93 16.92
CA ALA A 197 -22.44 -18.64 17.17
C ALA A 197 -23.27 -17.86 18.20
N LEU A 198 -22.56 -17.18 19.11
CA LEU A 198 -23.19 -16.32 20.11
C LEU A 198 -23.80 -15.08 19.43
N PRO A 199 -24.97 -14.62 19.91
CA PRO A 199 -25.58 -13.40 19.41
C PRO A 199 -24.75 -12.18 19.77
N ARG A 200 -25.01 -11.07 19.08
CA ARG A 200 -24.38 -9.77 19.34
C ARG A 200 -25.42 -8.75 19.77
N ASP A 201 -24.98 -7.69 20.45
CA ASP A 201 -25.78 -6.47 20.57
C ASP A 201 -25.92 -5.82 19.20
N GLY A 202 -27.16 -5.78 18.71
CA GLY A 202 -27.45 -5.49 17.31
C GLY A 202 -26.80 -6.52 16.38
N SER A 203 -26.35 -6.06 15.21
CA SER A 203 -25.81 -6.95 14.18
C SER A 203 -24.28 -6.99 14.11
N ARG A 204 -23.59 -6.06 14.77
CA ARG A 204 -22.12 -5.91 14.69
C ARG A 204 -21.45 -5.51 16.00
N GLY A 205 -22.21 -5.35 17.09
CA GLY A 205 -21.69 -4.91 18.38
C GLY A 205 -21.09 -6.05 19.20
N THR A 206 -21.05 -5.83 20.51
CA THR A 206 -20.51 -6.74 21.54
C THR A 206 -21.12 -8.14 21.44
N VAL A 207 -20.31 -9.19 21.58
CA VAL A 207 -20.82 -10.56 21.71
C VAL A 207 -21.52 -10.73 23.07
N LEU A 208 -22.73 -11.27 23.08
CA LEU A 208 -23.51 -11.49 24.29
C LEU A 208 -23.32 -12.93 24.79
N VAL A 209 -22.69 -13.05 25.95
CA VAL A 209 -22.32 -14.34 26.54
C VAL A 209 -23.32 -14.72 27.64
N PRO A 210 -23.95 -15.92 27.58
CA PRO A 210 -24.87 -16.37 28.62
C PRO A 210 -24.18 -16.50 30.00
N PRO A 211 -24.90 -16.21 31.10
CA PRO A 211 -24.36 -16.37 32.45
C PRO A 211 -23.98 -17.83 32.74
N GLY A 212 -22.90 -18.02 33.49
CA GLY A 212 -22.38 -19.35 33.82
C GLY A 212 -21.56 -20.03 32.71
N THR A 213 -21.26 -19.32 31.62
CA THR A 213 -20.31 -19.78 30.61
C THR A 213 -18.89 -19.77 31.17
N ASN A 214 -18.17 -20.89 31.10
CA ASN A 214 -16.80 -20.99 31.61
C ASN A 214 -15.73 -20.73 30.55
N SER A 215 -16.03 -20.96 29.27
CA SER A 215 -15.03 -20.87 28.21
C SER A 215 -15.66 -20.51 26.87
N LEU A 216 -14.95 -19.68 26.11
CA LEU A 216 -15.31 -19.27 24.76
C LEU A 216 -14.31 -19.83 23.75
N GLU A 217 -14.80 -20.28 22.60
CA GLU A 217 -13.97 -20.40 21.40
C GLU A 217 -14.20 -19.16 20.53
N ILE A 218 -13.17 -18.33 20.37
CA ILE A 218 -13.22 -17.06 19.64
C ILE A 218 -12.42 -17.20 18.36
N TRP A 219 -13.03 -16.85 17.23
CA TRP A 219 -12.45 -16.93 15.90
C TRP A 219 -12.30 -15.53 15.29
N PHE A 220 -11.22 -15.33 14.54
CA PHE A 220 -10.87 -14.08 13.88
C PHE A 220 -10.67 -14.31 12.38
N SER A 221 -11.35 -13.49 11.58
CA SER A 221 -11.20 -13.45 10.13
C SER A 221 -10.36 -12.23 9.78
N VAL A 222 -9.25 -12.49 9.10
CA VAL A 222 -8.23 -11.50 8.73
C VAL A 222 -7.79 -11.81 7.32
N VAL A 223 -7.58 -10.76 6.53
CA VAL A 223 -7.10 -10.83 5.15
C VAL A 223 -5.89 -9.93 4.96
N ASP A 224 -5.14 -10.24 3.93
CA ASP A 224 -3.95 -9.52 3.50
C ASP A 224 -3.97 -9.43 1.96
N ASP A 225 -3.27 -8.46 1.38
CA ASP A 225 -3.27 -8.26 -0.06
C ASP A 225 -2.29 -9.19 -0.81
N ASN A 226 -1.27 -9.70 -0.12
CA ASN A 226 -0.23 -10.53 -0.71
C ASN A 226 -0.11 -11.93 -0.08
N LEU A 227 -0.50 -12.09 1.19
CA LEU A 227 -0.38 -13.34 1.93
C LEU A 227 -1.74 -14.03 2.16
N SER A 228 -1.72 -15.37 2.21
CA SER A 228 -2.85 -16.12 2.75
C SER A 228 -2.99 -15.83 4.25
N PRO A 229 -4.21 -15.82 4.82
CA PRO A 229 -4.39 -15.70 6.27
C PRO A 229 -3.60 -16.74 7.08
N THR A 230 -3.33 -17.92 6.51
CA THR A 230 -2.55 -18.97 7.15
C THR A 230 -1.04 -18.73 7.16
N ASP A 231 -0.55 -17.84 6.29
CA ASP A 231 0.87 -17.49 6.15
C ASP A 231 1.24 -16.26 7.00
N LEU A 232 0.25 -15.60 7.60
CA LEU A 232 0.47 -14.51 8.53
C LEU A 232 1.17 -15.00 9.80
N SER A 233 2.02 -14.14 10.35
CA SER A 233 2.86 -14.40 11.52
C SER A 233 2.46 -13.56 12.72
N TYR A 234 3.18 -13.71 13.83
CA TYR A 234 2.91 -13.01 15.10
C TYR A 234 1.49 -13.19 15.65
N ASN A 235 0.79 -14.27 15.31
CA ASN A 235 -0.62 -14.55 15.65
C ASN A 235 -0.90 -14.57 17.17
N LYS A 236 -1.11 -13.39 17.76
CA LYS A 236 -1.34 -13.18 19.19
C LYS A 236 -2.64 -12.45 19.45
N VAL A 237 -3.16 -12.60 20.66
CA VAL A 237 -4.30 -11.85 21.18
C VAL A 237 -4.03 -11.41 22.60
N LYS A 238 -4.52 -10.22 22.94
CA LYS A 238 -4.58 -9.71 24.32
C LYS A 238 -6.02 -9.43 24.68
N PHE A 239 -6.36 -9.66 25.95
CA PHE A 239 -7.67 -9.35 26.53
C PHE A 239 -7.50 -8.28 27.62
N SER A 240 -8.47 -7.37 27.70
CA SER A 240 -8.50 -6.30 28.69
C SER A 240 -9.93 -5.98 29.11
N ASP A 241 -10.10 -5.66 30.38
CA ASP A 241 -11.29 -5.04 30.98
C ASP A 241 -11.35 -3.53 30.72
N ASN A 242 -10.33 -2.97 30.06
CA ASN A 242 -10.23 -1.56 29.73
C ASN A 242 -9.76 -1.37 28.29
N LEU A 243 -10.58 -0.69 27.49
CA LEU A 243 -10.31 -0.36 26.09
C LEU A 243 -8.92 0.26 25.84
N PHE A 244 -8.39 1.01 26.81
CA PHE A 244 -7.15 1.76 26.66
C PHE A 244 -5.93 1.11 27.32
N ASP A 245 -6.10 -0.01 28.04
CA ASP A 245 -4.99 -0.67 28.74
C ASP A 245 -4.76 -2.10 28.26
N PHE A 246 -3.95 -2.23 27.20
CA PHE A 246 -3.44 -3.51 26.70
C PHE A 246 -1.94 -3.71 26.95
N SER A 247 -1.26 -2.68 27.45
CA SER A 247 0.21 -2.64 27.55
C SER A 247 0.74 -3.66 28.57
N SER A 248 0.02 -3.84 29.68
CA SER A 248 0.38 -4.75 30.76
C SER A 248 -0.27 -6.13 30.64
N LYS A 249 -1.15 -6.33 29.66
CA LYS A 249 -1.92 -7.57 29.47
C LYS A 249 -1.08 -8.65 28.78
N PRO A 250 -1.20 -9.93 29.18
CA PRO A 250 -0.42 -11.02 28.60
C PRO A 250 -0.80 -11.29 27.14
N GLU A 251 0.19 -11.67 26.34
CA GLU A 251 -0.03 -12.17 24.98
C GLU A 251 -0.36 -13.66 25.00
N LEU A 252 -1.51 -14.01 24.45
CA LEU A 252 -1.93 -15.38 24.23
C LEU A 252 -1.73 -15.74 22.75
N SER A 253 -1.32 -16.97 22.47
CA SER A 253 -1.16 -17.44 21.09
C SER A 253 -2.52 -17.81 20.49
N LEU A 254 -2.76 -17.34 19.27
CA LEU A 254 -3.84 -17.84 18.42
C LEU A 254 -3.40 -19.17 17.79
N THR A 255 -4.35 -20.08 17.61
CA THR A 255 -4.21 -21.28 16.80
C THR A 255 -4.63 -20.95 15.38
N VAL A 256 -3.75 -21.21 14.41
CA VAL A 256 -4.07 -21.11 12.98
C VAL A 256 -4.47 -22.50 12.48
N VAL A 257 -5.63 -22.61 11.83
CA VAL A 257 -6.12 -23.86 11.24
C VAL A 257 -5.97 -23.84 9.73
N ASN A 258 -5.97 -25.02 9.09
CA ASN A 258 -5.89 -25.13 7.62
C ASN A 258 -7.27 -25.22 6.94
N THR A 259 -8.33 -25.50 7.71
CA THR A 259 -9.72 -25.49 7.23
C THR A 259 -10.43 -24.36 7.93
N PRO A 260 -10.92 -23.34 7.20
CA PRO A 260 -11.58 -22.20 7.85
C PRO A 260 -12.93 -22.61 8.42
N LEU A 261 -13.33 -21.90 9.48
CA LEU A 261 -14.74 -21.78 9.81
C LEU A 261 -15.37 -20.75 8.85
N MET A 262 -16.52 -21.10 8.27
CA MET A 262 -17.32 -20.16 7.47
C MET A 262 -18.41 -19.56 8.34
N GLU A 263 -18.42 -18.24 8.49
CA GLU A 263 -19.49 -17.55 9.21
C GLU A 263 -19.67 -16.11 8.74
N ILE A 264 -20.75 -15.44 9.15
CA ILE A 264 -20.99 -14.04 8.83
C ILE A 264 -19.86 -13.16 9.39
N GLY A 265 -19.34 -12.27 8.56
CA GLY A 265 -18.31 -11.29 8.93
C GLY A 265 -18.88 -10.05 9.61
N TYR A 266 -18.07 -9.00 9.70
CA TYR A 266 -18.51 -7.67 10.16
C TYR A 266 -19.63 -7.12 9.29
N TYR A 267 -19.55 -7.32 7.96
CA TYR A 267 -20.64 -6.98 7.06
C TYR A 267 -21.63 -8.15 7.00
N VAL A 268 -22.80 -7.97 7.62
CA VAL A 268 -23.83 -9.01 7.81
C VAL A 268 -24.32 -9.73 6.54
N SER A 269 -24.07 -9.15 5.37
CA SER A 269 -24.39 -9.73 4.06
C SER A 269 -23.26 -10.57 3.46
N GLN A 270 -22.15 -10.74 4.18
CA GLN A 270 -20.94 -11.42 3.72
C GLN A 270 -20.59 -12.55 4.68
N THR A 271 -20.52 -13.76 4.14
CA THR A 271 -19.85 -14.89 4.81
C THR A 271 -18.37 -14.82 4.49
N VAL A 272 -17.52 -14.97 5.51
CA VAL A 272 -16.06 -14.85 5.41
C VAL A 272 -15.37 -16.06 6.05
N GLU A 273 -14.07 -16.19 5.80
CA GLU A 273 -13.26 -17.31 6.27
C GLU A 273 -12.53 -16.96 7.57
N TYR A 274 -12.63 -17.82 8.56
CA TYR A 274 -11.99 -17.66 9.86
C TYR A 274 -10.91 -18.73 10.07
N TYR A 275 -9.65 -18.33 10.08
CA TYR A 275 -8.49 -19.24 10.23
C TYR A 275 -7.82 -19.15 11.60
N HIS A 276 -8.01 -18.06 12.32
CA HIS A 276 -7.36 -17.80 13.60
C HIS A 276 -8.36 -18.03 14.73
N LYS A 277 -7.98 -18.79 15.77
CA LYS A 277 -8.85 -19.01 16.92
C LYS A 277 -8.12 -19.12 18.25
N ILE A 278 -8.86 -18.92 19.34
CA ILE A 278 -8.40 -19.21 20.69
C ILE A 278 -9.54 -19.79 21.51
N THR A 279 -9.21 -20.69 22.43
CA THR A 279 -10.08 -21.05 23.55
C THR A 279 -9.69 -20.21 24.76
N TYR A 280 -10.61 -19.40 25.27
CA TYR A 280 -10.36 -18.46 26.36
C TYR A 280 -11.25 -18.80 27.56
N ASP A 281 -10.61 -19.05 28.70
CA ASP A 281 -11.29 -19.28 29.98
C ASP A 281 -11.84 -17.95 30.51
N ILE A 282 -13.14 -17.96 30.80
CA ILE A 282 -13.90 -16.83 31.32
C ILE A 282 -14.60 -17.18 32.63
N SER A 283 -14.24 -18.31 33.26
CA SER A 283 -14.87 -18.78 34.49
C SER A 283 -14.77 -17.82 35.68
N SER A 284 -13.84 -16.86 35.64
CA SER A 284 -13.69 -15.81 36.65
C SER A 284 -14.59 -14.59 36.44
N LEU A 285 -15.23 -14.46 35.27
CA LEU A 285 -16.06 -13.31 34.93
C LEU A 285 -17.51 -13.49 35.41
N VAL A 286 -18.17 -12.37 35.73
CA VAL A 286 -19.54 -12.32 36.24
C VAL A 286 -20.43 -11.43 35.35
N SER A 287 -21.75 -11.53 35.53
CA SER A 287 -22.72 -10.70 34.80
C SER A 287 -22.37 -9.20 34.92
N GLY A 288 -22.35 -8.52 33.78
CA GLY A 288 -21.93 -7.14 33.60
C GLY A 288 -20.45 -6.92 33.29
N ASP A 289 -19.60 -7.96 33.38
CA ASP A 289 -18.20 -7.86 32.95
C ASP A 289 -18.13 -7.76 31.42
N GLU A 290 -17.44 -6.73 30.93
CA GLU A 290 -17.13 -6.54 29.52
C GLU A 290 -15.62 -6.72 29.29
N MET A 291 -15.27 -7.46 28.25
CA MET A 291 -13.90 -7.69 27.85
C MET A 291 -13.67 -7.22 26.42
N PHE A 292 -12.63 -6.41 26.26
CA PHE A 292 -12.07 -5.97 24.98
C PHE A 292 -10.93 -6.91 24.60
N PHE A 293 -10.76 -7.16 23.31
CA PHE A 293 -9.61 -7.91 22.83
C PHE A 293 -9.03 -7.33 21.55
N LYS A 294 -7.71 -7.43 21.43
CA LYS A 294 -6.95 -7.01 20.25
C LYS A 294 -6.12 -8.17 19.77
N ILE A 295 -6.16 -8.43 18.47
CA ILE A 295 -5.23 -9.35 17.82
C ILE A 295 -4.04 -8.57 17.29
N TYR A 296 -2.90 -9.24 17.30
CA TYR A 296 -1.63 -8.77 16.77
C TYR A 296 -1.22 -9.77 15.72
N ILE A 297 -1.05 -9.31 14.49
CA ILE A 297 -0.74 -10.15 13.32
C ILE A 297 0.26 -9.40 12.44
N LYS A 298 1.15 -10.13 11.78
CA LYS A 298 2.21 -9.55 10.97
C LYS A 298 2.32 -10.25 9.62
N ASP A 299 2.31 -9.46 8.55
CA ASP A 299 2.68 -9.90 7.21
C ASP A 299 4.21 -10.02 7.07
N ASP A 300 4.72 -10.07 5.84
CA ASP A 300 6.15 -10.20 5.53
C ASP A 300 6.90 -8.86 5.39
N VAL A 301 6.20 -7.72 5.35
CA VAL A 301 6.77 -6.39 5.04
C VAL A 301 6.54 -5.38 6.15
N ASN A 302 5.30 -5.23 6.63
CA ASN A 302 4.90 -4.29 7.63
C ASN A 302 5.30 -4.73 9.06
N GLU A 303 5.36 -3.74 9.95
CA GLU A 303 5.41 -4.00 11.39
C GLU A 303 4.14 -4.70 11.88
N VAL A 304 4.19 -5.27 13.09
CA VAL A 304 3.04 -5.94 13.71
C VAL A 304 1.81 -5.03 13.67
N THR A 305 0.74 -5.54 13.05
CA THR A 305 -0.54 -4.86 12.92
C THR A 305 -1.41 -5.19 14.13
N GLU A 306 -1.88 -4.14 14.79
CA GLU A 306 -2.85 -4.23 15.89
C GLU A 306 -4.27 -4.06 15.34
N ILE A 307 -5.17 -4.99 15.68
CA ILE A 307 -6.56 -5.01 15.21
C ILE A 307 -7.50 -5.31 16.40
N PRO A 308 -8.45 -4.42 16.73
CA PRO A 308 -8.52 -3.03 16.30
C PRO A 308 -7.37 -2.20 16.91
N ASN A 309 -6.94 -1.15 16.22
CA ASN A 309 -5.98 -0.18 16.74
C ASN A 309 -6.65 1.08 17.29
N ASN A 310 -5.87 1.97 17.91
CA ASN A 310 -6.37 3.22 18.50
C ASN A 310 -6.98 4.22 17.51
N GLY A 311 -6.75 4.07 16.20
CA GLY A 311 -7.39 4.85 15.14
C GLY A 311 -8.69 4.24 14.62
N SER A 312 -9.07 3.05 15.09
CA SER A 312 -10.25 2.33 14.61
C SER A 312 -11.54 3.03 15.04
N SER A 313 -12.57 2.95 14.18
CA SER A 313 -13.89 3.44 14.55
C SER A 313 -14.43 2.69 15.77
N TYR A 314 -15.20 3.38 16.61
CA TYR A 314 -15.76 2.77 17.81
C TYR A 314 -16.63 1.53 17.49
N GLN A 315 -17.27 1.46 16.32
CA GLN A 315 -18.04 0.29 15.92
C GLN A 315 -17.16 -0.95 15.67
N PHE A 316 -15.96 -0.77 15.12
CA PHE A 316 -14.99 -1.87 15.01
C PHE A 316 -14.48 -2.32 16.37
N ILE A 317 -14.24 -1.37 17.27
CA ILE A 317 -13.87 -1.67 18.65
C ILE A 317 -14.94 -2.53 19.32
N ARG A 318 -16.22 -2.13 19.24
CA ARG A 318 -17.35 -2.91 19.78
C ARG A 318 -17.52 -4.28 19.13
N HIS A 319 -17.05 -4.49 17.90
CA HIS A 319 -17.09 -5.80 17.28
C HIS A 319 -16.11 -6.79 17.94
N PHE A 320 -15.04 -6.25 18.54
CA PHE A 320 -13.98 -6.95 19.27
C PHE A 320 -14.18 -6.89 20.80
N THR A 321 -15.43 -7.07 21.23
CA THR A 321 -15.78 -7.18 22.65
C THR A 321 -16.74 -8.34 22.90
N PHE A 322 -16.76 -8.82 24.14
CA PHE A 322 -17.82 -9.66 24.67
C PHE A 322 -18.26 -9.18 26.06
N GLU A 323 -19.52 -9.41 26.41
CA GLU A 323 -20.12 -9.07 27.70
C GLU A 323 -20.83 -10.30 28.28
N ILE A 324 -20.68 -10.50 29.59
CA ILE A 324 -21.44 -11.53 30.31
C ILE A 324 -22.81 -10.96 30.70
N LEU A 325 -23.89 -11.61 30.25
CA LEU A 325 -25.27 -11.20 30.54
C LEU A 325 -25.68 -11.42 32.00
#